data_AF-A0A2H6NLZ8-F1
#
_entry.id   AF-A0A2H6NLZ8-F1
#
_cell.length_a   1.000
_cell.length_b   1.000
_cell.length_c   1.000
_cell.angle_alpha   90.00
_cell.angle_beta   90.00
_cell.angle_gamma   90.00
#
_symmetry.space_group_name_H-M   'P 1'
#
loop_
_entity.id
_entity.type
_entity.pdbx_description
1 polymer ?
#
loop_
_entity_poly.entity_id
_entity_poly.type
_entity_poly.pdbx_seq_one_letter_code
_entity_poly.pdbx_strand_id
1 'polypeptide(L)'
;EYMGEPVILNLEKNKRLFSKDYTETHYSPDGREITTSPPVQDHCYYHGHIQNDADSNAVIKACDGLNGYFKNNGEMYIIEPLKLSDGEAHAVFKYESLEKEDETPKTCGVIHYFGESDEPIKKTSKLFVNPEKEEEYFGIEKYIELYMVIDNLVYRKYSRSIGKVRMRISEILNYVNSYYQALDIYVLLVGLEVWSDEDKILINGSSIDSAKSFAKWRYSDLLKRKMNDNAQLLTGIHFDDGVLGIAPLNGMCRNSASVGVIQDNSFQAILTAAVMTHELGHNLGMDHDADSCTCSKGPCIMKAALEFNPPGEFSDCSYRDYQNFITTQDVQCILNNPLTTDIVPTAICGNGRRM
;
A
#
# COMPACT_ATOMS: atom_id res chain seq x y z
N GLU A 1 -24.54 19.25 0.41
CA GLU A 1 -25.51 19.36 -0.70
C GLU A 1 -24.74 19.48 -2.00
N TYR A 2 -25.10 18.72 -3.03
CA TYR A 2 -24.56 18.83 -4.38
C TYR A 2 -25.70 19.26 -5.31
N MET A 3 -25.54 20.38 -6.01
CA MET A 3 -26.61 21.00 -6.82
C MET A 3 -27.94 21.23 -6.07
N GLY A 4 -27.88 21.41 -4.74
CA GLY A 4 -29.06 21.63 -3.89
C GLY A 4 -29.73 20.34 -3.39
N GLU A 5 -29.20 19.16 -3.71
CA GLU A 5 -29.70 17.87 -3.19
C GLU A 5 -28.72 17.27 -2.15
N PRO A 6 -29.22 16.56 -1.12
CA PRO A 6 -28.35 15.91 -0.15
C PRO A 6 -27.64 14.69 -0.79
N VAL A 7 -26.31 14.64 -0.65
CA VAL A 7 -25.53 13.44 -0.95
C VAL A 7 -25.38 12.65 0.34
N ILE A 8 -25.86 11.41 0.34
CA ILE A 8 -25.84 10.52 1.51
C ILE A 8 -24.79 9.43 1.27
N LEU A 9 -23.84 9.30 2.18
CA LEU A 9 -22.79 8.26 2.13
C LEU A 9 -23.15 7.12 3.09
N ASN A 10 -23.23 5.91 2.55
CA ASN A 10 -23.34 4.69 3.34
C ASN A 10 -21.92 4.21 3.67
N LEU A 11 -21.51 4.38 4.92
CA LEU A 11 -20.14 4.09 5.36
C LEU A 11 -20.08 2.85 6.27
N GLU A 12 -19.10 1.99 6.00
CA GLU A 12 -18.73 0.86 6.83
C GLU A 12 -17.30 1.00 7.33
N LYS A 13 -17.06 0.70 8.60
CA LYS A 13 -15.73 0.77 9.21
C LYS A 13 -14.81 -0.23 8.50
N ASN A 14 -13.61 0.20 8.12
CA ASN A 14 -12.61 -0.67 7.50
C ASN A 14 -12.04 -1.65 8.54
N LYS A 15 -12.67 -2.82 8.69
CA LYS A 15 -12.27 -3.83 9.70
C LYS A 15 -10.95 -4.54 9.40
N ARG A 16 -10.33 -4.28 8.25
CA ARG A 16 -9.15 -5.02 7.74
C ARG A 16 -7.92 -4.11 7.61
N LEU A 17 -7.85 -3.07 8.45
CA LEU A 17 -6.73 -2.12 8.43
C LEU A 17 -5.56 -2.57 9.31
N PHE A 18 -5.84 -3.22 10.44
CA PHE A 18 -4.85 -3.70 11.39
C PHE A 18 -5.03 -5.19 11.63
N SER A 19 -3.91 -5.91 11.76
CA SER A 19 -3.90 -7.28 12.26
C SER A 19 -4.19 -7.35 13.76
N LYS A 20 -4.50 -8.56 14.25
CA LYS A 20 -4.74 -8.79 15.69
C LYS A 20 -3.47 -8.63 16.53
N ASP A 21 -2.31 -8.93 15.96
CA ASP A 21 -1.00 -8.90 16.61
C ASP A 21 -0.17 -7.67 16.19
N TYR A 22 -0.85 -6.59 15.78
CA TYR A 22 -0.23 -5.32 15.42
C TYR A 22 0.65 -4.78 16.55
N THR A 23 1.86 -4.34 16.19
CA THR A 23 2.85 -3.78 17.11
C THR A 23 3.45 -2.48 16.59
N GLU A 24 3.79 -1.56 17.50
CA GLU A 24 4.50 -0.32 17.24
C GLU A 24 5.87 -0.33 17.90
N THR A 25 6.92 -0.20 17.11
CA THR A 25 8.32 -0.15 17.56
C THR A 25 8.89 1.25 17.39
N HIS A 26 9.53 1.77 18.43
CA HIS A 26 10.30 3.02 18.42
C HIS A 26 11.54 2.87 19.31
N TYR A 27 12.39 3.89 19.33
CA TYR A 27 13.69 3.84 20.02
C TYR A 27 13.84 4.95 21.05
N SER A 28 14.39 4.62 22.22
CA SER A 28 14.81 5.63 23.20
C SER A 28 16.07 6.37 22.74
N PRO A 29 16.42 7.52 23.36
CA PRO A 29 17.59 8.31 22.95
C PRO A 29 18.95 7.58 23.02
N ASP A 30 19.03 6.47 23.77
CA ASP A 30 20.19 5.58 23.85
C ASP A 30 20.16 4.43 22.83
N GLY A 31 19.20 4.43 21.90
CA GLY A 31 19.07 3.47 20.81
C GLY A 31 18.39 2.15 21.18
N ARG A 32 17.81 2.03 22.37
CA ARG A 32 17.11 0.80 22.78
C ARG A 32 15.76 0.69 22.10
N GLU A 33 15.46 -0.48 21.54
CA GLU A 33 14.17 -0.80 20.94
C GLU A 33 13.06 -0.88 22.01
N ILE A 34 11.92 -0.25 21.72
CA ILE A 34 10.71 -0.23 22.55
C ILE A 34 9.53 -0.61 21.67
N THR A 35 8.97 -1.80 21.89
CA THR A 35 7.79 -2.29 21.17
C THR A 35 6.56 -2.25 22.07
N THR A 36 5.44 -1.79 21.52
CA THR A 36 4.15 -1.68 22.19
C THR A 36 3.03 -2.24 21.32
N SER A 37 1.90 -2.60 21.91
CA SER A 37 0.69 -3.05 21.20
C SER A 37 -0.48 -2.15 21.57
N PRO A 38 -0.66 -1.00 20.91
CA PRO A 38 -1.74 -0.08 21.25
C PRO A 38 -3.10 -0.62 20.79
N PRO A 39 -4.19 -0.23 21.47
CA PRO A 39 -5.54 -0.57 21.02
C PRO A 39 -5.85 0.19 19.72
N VAL A 40 -5.98 -0.54 18.61
CA VAL A 40 -6.25 0.03 17.28
C VAL A 40 -7.60 -0.41 16.68
N GLN A 41 -8.34 -1.29 17.34
CA GLN A 41 -9.61 -1.81 16.80
C GLN A 41 -10.74 -0.77 16.75
N ASP A 42 -10.71 0.27 17.59
CA ASP A 42 -11.68 1.36 17.56
C ASP A 42 -11.17 2.56 16.77
N HIS A 43 -10.75 2.32 15.53
CA HIS A 43 -10.32 3.38 14.64
C HIS A 43 -11.50 4.04 13.89
N CYS A 44 -11.18 5.11 13.16
CA CYS A 44 -12.14 6.04 12.53
C CYS A 44 -12.12 6.01 10.99
N TYR A 45 -11.56 4.95 10.39
CA TYR A 45 -11.41 4.79 8.95
C TYR A 45 -12.55 3.97 8.35
N TYR A 46 -13.15 4.47 7.27
CA TYR A 46 -14.37 3.94 6.66
C TYR A 46 -14.26 3.90 5.14
N HIS A 47 -14.85 2.87 4.54
CA HIS A 47 -15.15 2.77 3.11
C HIS A 47 -16.66 2.78 2.90
N GLY A 48 -17.12 3.09 1.70
CA GLY A 48 -18.54 3.15 1.43
C GLY A 48 -18.89 3.58 0.03
N HIS A 49 -20.13 3.98 -0.16
CA HIS A 49 -20.70 4.39 -1.44
C HIS A 49 -21.80 5.43 -1.22
N ILE A 50 -22.14 6.17 -2.26
CA ILE A 50 -23.30 7.07 -2.31
C ILE A 50 -24.57 6.22 -2.30
N GLN A 51 -25.55 6.63 -1.50
CA GLN A 51 -26.83 5.96 -1.43
C GLN A 51 -27.49 5.86 -2.81
N ASN A 52 -27.93 4.64 -3.17
CA ASN A 52 -28.51 4.29 -4.47
C ASN A 52 -27.54 4.31 -5.67
N ASP A 53 -26.23 4.40 -5.42
CA ASP A 53 -25.19 4.22 -6.44
C ASP A 53 -24.12 3.27 -5.90
N ALA A 54 -24.27 1.97 -6.17
CA ALA A 54 -23.35 0.93 -5.70
C ALA A 54 -22.00 0.94 -6.44
N ASP A 55 -21.93 1.59 -7.62
CA ASP A 55 -20.69 1.70 -8.40
C ASP A 55 -19.85 2.92 -7.99
N SER A 56 -20.39 3.76 -7.10
CA SER A 56 -19.66 4.82 -6.44
C SER A 56 -18.75 4.28 -5.34
N ASN A 57 -17.78 5.10 -4.95
CA ASN A 57 -16.84 4.76 -3.90
C ASN A 57 -16.63 5.98 -3.00
N ALA A 58 -16.56 5.77 -1.70
CA ALA A 58 -16.24 6.76 -0.68
C ALA A 58 -15.20 6.19 0.28
N VAL A 59 -14.15 6.97 0.54
CA VAL A 59 -13.09 6.61 1.48
C VAL A 59 -12.91 7.77 2.46
N ILE A 60 -13.30 7.55 3.71
CA ILE A 60 -13.47 8.60 4.72
C ILE A 60 -12.71 8.27 6.00
N LYS A 61 -11.97 9.24 6.52
CA LYS A 61 -11.43 9.33 7.87
C LYS A 61 -12.32 10.26 8.69
N ALA A 62 -12.67 9.84 9.90
CA ALA A 62 -13.51 10.62 10.82
C ALA A 62 -12.88 10.84 12.22
N CYS A 63 -11.54 10.79 12.33
CA CYS A 63 -10.84 10.87 13.62
C CYS A 63 -10.85 12.28 14.22
N ASP A 64 -10.81 13.30 13.39
CA ASP A 64 -10.59 14.71 13.72
C ASP A 64 -11.35 15.61 12.74
N GLY A 65 -12.64 15.30 12.56
CA GLY A 65 -13.46 15.78 11.46
C GLY A 65 -13.44 14.83 10.27
N LEU A 66 -14.32 15.07 9.30
CA LEU A 66 -14.38 14.29 8.07
C LEU A 66 -13.27 14.75 7.12
N ASN A 67 -12.42 13.80 6.72
CA ASN A 67 -11.44 13.97 5.67
C ASN A 67 -11.50 12.76 4.75
N GLY A 68 -11.48 12.95 3.43
CA GLY A 68 -11.60 11.83 2.52
C GLY A 68 -11.99 12.23 1.12
N TYR A 69 -12.48 11.26 0.36
CA TYR A 69 -13.10 11.54 -0.93
C TYR A 69 -14.32 10.65 -1.19
N PHE A 70 -15.12 11.07 -2.15
CA PHE A 70 -16.11 10.21 -2.79
C PHE A 70 -16.15 10.47 -4.30
N LYS A 71 -16.51 9.45 -5.07
CA LYS A 71 -16.75 9.51 -6.52
C LYS A 71 -18.25 9.61 -6.79
N ASN A 72 -18.65 10.57 -7.62
CA ASN A 72 -20.02 10.71 -8.12
C ASN A 72 -19.97 10.91 -9.64
N ASN A 73 -20.63 10.04 -10.42
CA ASN A 73 -20.65 10.11 -11.89
C ASN A 73 -19.25 10.22 -12.55
N GLY A 74 -18.25 9.53 -11.99
CA GLY A 74 -16.86 9.56 -12.49
C GLY A 74 -16.04 10.78 -12.06
N GLU A 75 -16.66 11.75 -11.39
CA GLU A 75 -15.97 12.90 -10.82
C GLU A 75 -15.63 12.66 -9.35
N MET A 76 -14.45 13.09 -8.94
CA MET A 76 -13.97 12.96 -7.57
C MET A 76 -14.22 14.26 -6.79
N TYR A 77 -14.67 14.11 -5.55
CA TYR A 77 -14.88 15.20 -4.60
C TYR A 77 -14.07 14.91 -3.34
N ILE A 78 -13.30 15.91 -2.89
CA ILE A 78 -12.57 15.87 -1.63
C ILE A 78 -13.43 16.47 -0.51
N ILE A 79 -13.34 15.87 0.66
CA ILE A 79 -13.86 16.39 1.91
C ILE A 79 -12.67 16.70 2.81
N GLU A 80 -12.61 17.90 3.37
CA GLU A 80 -11.60 18.25 4.38
C GLU A 80 -12.18 19.13 5.50
N PRO A 81 -11.70 18.99 6.74
CA PRO A 81 -12.15 19.82 7.85
C PRO A 81 -11.61 21.25 7.72
N LEU A 82 -12.46 22.25 7.98
CA LEU A 82 -12.05 23.65 8.00
C LEU A 82 -11.25 23.92 9.28
N LYS A 83 -9.99 24.36 9.12
CA LYS A 83 -9.01 24.61 10.19
C LYS A 83 -9.49 25.56 11.32
N LEU A 84 -10.52 26.37 11.06
CA LEU A 84 -11.05 27.37 12.00
C LEU A 84 -12.35 26.93 12.70
N SER A 85 -12.84 25.73 12.40
CA SER A 85 -13.98 25.13 13.10
C SER A 85 -13.49 24.06 14.09
N ASP A 86 -14.28 23.75 15.12
CA ASP A 86 -14.01 22.65 16.06
C ASP A 86 -14.20 21.26 15.41
N GLY A 87 -13.92 21.13 14.10
CA GLY A 87 -14.12 19.92 13.29
C GLY A 87 -15.54 19.76 12.74
N GLU A 88 -16.45 20.70 13.02
CA GLU A 88 -17.87 20.65 12.63
C GLU A 88 -18.14 21.08 11.19
N ALA A 89 -17.29 21.96 10.63
CA ALA A 89 -17.48 22.46 9.27
C ALA A 89 -16.45 21.85 8.32
N HIS A 90 -16.93 21.39 7.16
CA HIS A 90 -16.12 20.74 6.13
C HIS A 90 -16.23 21.50 4.81
N ALA A 91 -15.13 21.59 4.09
CA ALA A 91 -15.15 21.96 2.68
C ALA A 91 -15.39 20.71 1.85
N VAL A 92 -16.25 20.84 0.84
CA VAL A 92 -16.42 19.83 -0.21
C VAL A 92 -16.16 20.51 -1.54
N PHE A 93 -15.17 20.03 -2.28
CA PHE A 93 -14.83 20.58 -3.58
C PHE A 93 -14.48 19.46 -4.55
N LYS A 94 -14.75 19.72 -5.82
CA LYS A 94 -14.34 18.83 -6.90
C LYS A 94 -12.81 18.81 -6.92
N TYR A 95 -12.22 17.63 -7.01
CA TYR A 95 -10.79 17.49 -7.21
C TYR A 95 -10.48 17.90 -8.66
N GLU A 96 -10.35 19.20 -8.88
CA GLU A 96 -9.74 19.74 -10.08
C GLU A 96 -8.24 19.57 -9.92
N SER A 97 -7.56 19.06 -10.94
CA SER A 97 -6.11 18.79 -10.93
C SER A 97 -5.35 19.95 -10.30
N LEU A 98 -5.02 19.84 -9.02
CA LEU A 98 -4.28 20.86 -8.30
C LEU A 98 -2.91 21.00 -8.95
N GLU A 99 -2.46 22.24 -8.97
CA GLU A 99 -1.67 22.83 -10.04
C GLU A 99 -0.32 22.16 -10.32
N LYS A 100 0.07 22.30 -11.58
CA LYS A 100 1.43 22.10 -12.10
C LYS A 100 2.40 23.04 -11.39
N GLU A 101 2.84 22.72 -10.17
CA GLU A 101 3.89 23.50 -9.49
C GLU A 101 5.30 22.91 -9.68
N ASP A 102 5.46 21.87 -10.49
CA ASP A 102 6.79 21.31 -10.80
C ASP A 102 6.83 20.83 -12.26
N GLU A 103 7.72 21.41 -13.08
CA GLU A 103 7.89 21.01 -14.49
C GLU A 103 8.53 19.61 -14.64
N THR A 104 9.03 19.04 -13.54
CA THR A 104 9.64 17.71 -13.52
C THR A 104 8.58 16.61 -13.48
N PRO A 105 8.53 15.71 -14.49
CA PRO A 105 7.66 14.55 -14.43
C PRO A 105 7.97 13.73 -13.18
N LYS A 106 6.98 13.50 -12.33
CA LYS A 106 7.13 12.60 -11.19
C LYS A 106 7.01 11.17 -11.68
N THR A 107 7.99 10.33 -11.38
CA THR A 107 8.09 8.97 -11.91
C THR A 107 8.25 7.93 -10.80
N CYS A 108 8.12 6.66 -11.15
CA CYS A 108 8.51 5.54 -10.32
C CYS A 108 9.89 5.02 -10.75
N GLY A 109 10.72 4.63 -9.79
CA GLY A 109 11.89 3.80 -10.06
C GLY A 109 11.49 2.33 -10.01
N VAL A 110 11.77 1.54 -11.04
CA VAL A 110 11.47 0.10 -11.04
C VAL A 110 12.75 -0.70 -11.07
N ILE A 111 12.84 -1.73 -10.23
CA ILE A 111 13.99 -2.64 -10.20
C ILE A 111 13.54 -4.04 -10.60
N HIS A 112 14.02 -4.50 -11.75
CA HIS A 112 13.71 -5.87 -12.18
C HIS A 112 14.49 -6.93 -11.40
N TYR A 113 15.67 -6.62 -10.81
CA TYR A 113 16.52 -7.59 -10.10
C TYR A 113 17.40 -7.00 -8.99
N PHE A 114 17.51 -7.72 -7.87
CA PHE A 114 18.48 -7.50 -6.79
C PHE A 114 19.45 -8.70 -6.71
N GLY A 115 20.49 -8.72 -7.55
CA GLY A 115 21.55 -9.73 -7.43
C GLY A 115 22.45 -9.89 -8.66
N GLU A 116 23.76 -9.97 -8.43
CA GLU A 116 24.86 -10.21 -9.39
C GLU A 116 24.83 -11.63 -9.98
N SER A 117 23.88 -11.91 -10.85
CA SER A 117 24.01 -13.01 -11.80
C SER A 117 23.41 -12.57 -13.13
N ASP A 118 24.29 -12.24 -14.08
CA ASP A 118 23.98 -12.03 -15.51
C ASP A 118 23.52 -13.36 -16.15
N GLU A 119 22.42 -13.93 -15.66
CA GLU A 119 21.64 -14.85 -16.49
C GLU A 119 20.34 -14.15 -16.86
N PRO A 120 20.12 -13.84 -18.15
CA PRO A 120 18.85 -13.30 -18.57
C PRO A 120 17.79 -14.31 -18.16
N ILE A 121 16.82 -13.87 -17.33
CA ILE A 121 15.58 -14.63 -17.20
C ILE A 121 15.07 -14.79 -18.62
N LYS A 122 15.22 -16.00 -19.16
CA LYS A 122 14.54 -16.39 -20.37
C LYS A 122 13.09 -16.03 -20.09
N LYS A 123 12.54 -15.07 -20.83
CA LYS A 123 11.10 -14.96 -21.05
C LYS A 123 10.67 -16.29 -21.63
N THR A 124 10.52 -17.32 -20.79
CA THR A 124 9.81 -18.51 -21.15
C THR A 124 8.37 -18.07 -21.19
N SER A 125 7.96 -17.66 -22.39
CA SER A 125 6.59 -17.73 -22.87
C SER A 125 6.12 -19.19 -22.74
N LYS A 126 5.83 -19.61 -21.51
CA LYS A 126 5.05 -20.79 -21.22
C LYS A 126 3.69 -20.27 -20.75
N LEU A 127 2.83 -20.02 -21.73
CA LEU A 127 1.38 -19.82 -21.60
C LEU A 127 0.70 -21.14 -21.18
N PHE A 128 1.21 -21.77 -20.12
CA PHE A 128 0.55 -22.91 -19.50
C PHE A 128 0.28 -22.51 -18.06
N VAL A 129 -0.77 -21.71 -17.89
CA VAL A 129 -1.40 -21.55 -16.59
C VAL A 129 -1.98 -22.93 -16.24
N ASN A 130 -1.59 -23.48 -15.10
CA ASN A 130 -2.16 -24.75 -14.64
C ASN A 130 -3.63 -24.47 -14.23
N PRO A 131 -4.65 -25.06 -14.88
CA PRO A 131 -6.05 -24.76 -14.58
C PRO A 131 -6.41 -24.99 -13.09
N GLU A 132 -5.76 -25.96 -12.45
CA GLU A 132 -5.91 -26.22 -11.01
C GLU A 132 -5.47 -25.02 -10.14
N LYS A 133 -4.43 -24.29 -10.56
CA LYS A 133 -3.96 -23.07 -9.85
C LYS A 133 -4.87 -21.87 -10.10
N GLU A 134 -5.55 -21.81 -11.24
CA GLU A 134 -6.55 -20.76 -11.50
C GLU A 134 -7.72 -20.92 -10.52
N GLU A 135 -8.27 -22.12 -10.38
CA GLU A 135 -9.34 -22.40 -9.42
C GLU A 135 -8.89 -22.22 -7.96
N GLU A 136 -7.61 -22.44 -7.65
CA GLU A 136 -7.03 -22.24 -6.30
C GLU A 136 -6.90 -20.76 -5.91
N TYR A 137 -6.54 -19.87 -6.85
CA TYR A 137 -6.19 -18.48 -6.53
C TYR A 137 -7.22 -17.44 -6.96
N PHE A 138 -8.14 -17.75 -7.87
CA PHE A 138 -9.19 -16.81 -8.30
C PHE A 138 -10.43 -16.88 -7.39
N GLY A 139 -10.99 -15.71 -7.05
CA GLY A 139 -12.20 -15.62 -6.21
C GLY A 139 -11.99 -15.87 -4.71
N ILE A 140 -10.73 -16.08 -4.27
CA ILE A 140 -10.38 -16.09 -2.84
C ILE A 140 -9.81 -14.73 -2.42
N GLU A 141 -10.19 -14.28 -1.22
CA GLU A 141 -9.62 -13.10 -0.61
C GLU A 141 -8.14 -13.34 -0.27
N LYS A 142 -7.32 -12.31 -0.49
CA LYS A 142 -5.87 -12.35 -0.23
C LYS A 142 -5.52 -11.27 0.78
N TYR A 143 -4.52 -11.54 1.60
CA TYR A 143 -4.16 -10.71 2.74
C TYR A 143 -2.68 -10.39 2.64
N ILE A 144 -2.31 -9.11 2.62
CA ILE A 144 -0.92 -8.68 2.67
C ILE A 144 -0.64 -8.21 4.10
N GLU A 145 0.16 -8.98 4.84
CA GLU A 145 0.72 -8.61 6.12
C GLU A 145 1.84 -7.58 5.90
N LEU A 146 1.46 -6.29 5.91
CA LEU A 146 2.34 -5.18 5.63
C LEU A 146 3.03 -4.67 6.91
N TYR A 147 4.36 -4.51 6.84
CA TYR A 147 5.14 -3.83 7.87
C TYR A 147 5.61 -2.46 7.39
N MET A 148 5.18 -1.40 8.06
CA MET A 148 5.57 -0.03 7.71
C MET A 148 6.79 0.42 8.51
N VAL A 149 7.77 0.98 7.83
CA VAL A 149 8.97 1.56 8.44
C VAL A 149 9.03 3.03 8.11
N ILE A 150 9.33 3.87 9.10
CA ILE A 150 9.30 5.32 9.00
C ILE A 150 10.67 5.86 9.38
N ASP A 151 11.29 6.57 8.44
CA ASP A 151 12.59 7.19 8.68
C ASP A 151 12.50 8.34 9.71
N ASN A 152 13.66 8.73 10.23
CA ASN A 152 13.78 9.77 11.23
C ASN A 152 13.30 11.13 10.71
N LEU A 153 13.43 11.37 9.41
CA LEU A 153 13.03 12.63 8.79
C LEU A 153 11.50 12.79 8.77
N VAL A 154 10.76 11.74 8.39
CA VAL A 154 9.29 11.69 8.48
C VAL A 154 8.85 11.78 9.94
N TYR A 155 9.51 11.07 10.85
CA TYR A 155 9.21 11.19 12.28
C TYR A 155 9.31 12.66 12.77
N ARG A 156 10.35 13.38 12.37
CA ARG A 156 10.50 14.82 12.65
C ARG A 156 9.42 15.66 11.97
N LYS A 157 9.10 15.39 10.70
CA LYS A 157 8.02 16.05 9.93
C LYS A 157 6.69 15.99 10.68
N TYR A 158 6.37 14.84 11.29
CA TYR A 158 5.16 14.65 12.11
C TYR A 158 5.35 15.01 13.58
N SER A 159 6.12 16.06 13.85
CA SER A 159 6.32 16.64 15.20
C SER A 159 6.87 15.66 16.24
N ARG A 160 7.65 14.64 15.80
CA ARG A 160 8.18 13.59 16.68
C ARG A 160 7.08 12.88 17.49
N SER A 161 5.95 12.62 16.86
CA SER A 161 4.80 11.96 17.49
C SER A 161 4.48 10.65 16.79
N ILE A 162 4.67 9.53 17.50
CA ILE A 162 4.27 8.19 17.03
C ILE A 162 2.77 8.17 16.69
N GLY A 163 1.94 8.83 17.50
CA GLY A 163 0.50 8.96 17.23
C GLY A 163 0.19 9.66 15.91
N LYS A 164 0.88 10.76 15.57
CA LYS A 164 0.70 11.46 14.28
C LYS A 164 1.19 10.63 13.10
N VAL A 165 2.34 9.96 13.25
CA VAL A 165 2.86 9.02 12.23
C VAL A 165 1.85 7.89 11.99
N ARG A 166 1.33 7.28 13.05
CA ARG A 166 0.30 6.24 12.96
C ARG A 166 -0.95 6.73 12.24
N MET A 167 -1.45 7.93 12.56
CA MET A 167 -2.61 8.51 11.88
C MET A 167 -2.33 8.69 10.38
N ARG A 168 -1.13 9.17 10.02
CA ARG A 168 -0.71 9.31 8.61
C ARG A 168 -0.70 7.97 7.89
N ILE A 169 -0.08 6.95 8.47
CA ILE A 169 0.02 5.61 7.87
C ILE A 169 -1.36 4.96 7.74
N SER A 170 -2.20 5.07 8.77
CA SER A 170 -3.54 4.50 8.75
C SER A 170 -4.42 5.17 7.69
N GLU A 171 -4.26 6.47 7.46
CA GLU A 171 -4.95 7.20 6.40
C GLU A 171 -4.48 6.77 5.00
N ILE A 172 -3.16 6.64 4.80
CA ILE A 172 -2.57 6.09 3.57
C ILE A 172 -3.15 4.69 3.30
N LEU A 173 -3.12 3.80 4.29
CA LEU A 173 -3.57 2.42 4.13
C LEU A 173 -5.08 2.28 3.95
N ASN A 174 -5.87 3.24 4.42
CA ASN A 174 -7.29 3.28 4.10
C ASN A 174 -7.48 3.48 2.58
N TYR A 175 -6.76 4.42 1.98
CA TYR A 175 -6.80 4.60 0.53
C TYR A 175 -6.21 3.41 -0.24
N VAL A 176 -5.08 2.85 0.19
CA VAL A 176 -4.46 1.66 -0.43
C VAL A 176 -5.45 0.49 -0.45
N ASN A 177 -6.11 0.20 0.67
CA ASN A 177 -7.13 -0.85 0.73
C ASN A 177 -8.27 -0.61 -0.26
N SER A 178 -8.70 0.65 -0.45
CA SER A 178 -9.75 0.95 -1.42
C SER A 178 -9.34 0.65 -2.87
N TYR A 179 -8.07 0.86 -3.24
CA TYR A 179 -7.58 0.49 -4.58
C TYR A 179 -7.50 -1.03 -4.76
N TYR A 180 -7.02 -1.74 -3.73
CA TYR A 180 -6.81 -3.19 -3.79
C TYR A 180 -8.08 -4.04 -3.66
N GLN A 181 -9.20 -3.44 -3.26
CA GLN A 181 -10.53 -4.10 -3.32
C GLN A 181 -10.85 -4.65 -4.71
N ALA A 182 -10.38 -3.99 -5.78
CA ALA A 182 -10.62 -4.43 -7.15
C ALA A 182 -9.91 -5.76 -7.50
N LEU A 183 -8.96 -6.20 -6.66
CA LEU A 183 -8.20 -7.45 -6.81
C LEU A 183 -8.50 -8.47 -5.69
N ASP A 184 -9.52 -8.22 -4.85
CA ASP A 184 -9.81 -8.99 -3.64
C ASP A 184 -8.61 -9.10 -2.68
N ILE A 185 -7.77 -8.05 -2.64
CA ILE A 185 -6.60 -7.96 -1.76
C ILE A 185 -6.91 -7.00 -0.61
N TYR A 186 -6.56 -7.43 0.60
CA TYR A 186 -6.65 -6.65 1.82
C TYR A 186 -5.25 -6.43 2.39
N VAL A 187 -4.84 -5.18 2.56
CA VAL A 187 -3.53 -4.79 3.08
C VAL A 187 -3.68 -4.46 4.56
N LEU A 188 -3.09 -5.28 5.42
CA LEU A 188 -3.21 -5.17 6.87
C LEU A 188 -1.88 -4.76 7.48
N LEU A 189 -1.93 -3.77 8.37
CA LEU A 189 -0.75 -3.38 9.12
C LEU A 189 -0.46 -4.40 10.22
N VAL A 190 0.67 -5.11 10.12
CA VAL A 190 1.17 -6.04 11.15
C VAL A 190 2.22 -5.41 12.05
N GLY A 191 2.85 -4.33 11.60
CA GLY A 191 3.67 -3.52 12.47
C GLY A 191 4.05 -2.17 11.87
N LEU A 192 4.35 -1.24 12.76
CA LEU A 192 4.83 0.10 12.45
C LEU A 192 6.12 0.34 13.22
N GLU A 193 7.22 0.56 12.53
CA GLU A 193 8.50 0.87 13.13
C GLU A 193 8.93 2.28 12.78
N VAL A 194 9.17 3.08 13.80
CA VAL A 194 9.62 4.46 13.66
C VAL A 194 11.05 4.55 14.15
N TRP A 195 11.97 4.89 13.24
CA TRP A 195 13.38 5.13 13.54
C TRP A 195 13.54 6.47 14.27
N SER A 196 13.05 6.54 15.51
CA SER A 196 12.86 7.78 16.26
C SER A 196 14.14 8.39 16.84
N ASP A 197 15.18 7.58 16.99
CA ASP A 197 16.53 8.00 17.36
C ASP A 197 17.35 8.38 16.12
N GLU A 198 17.54 7.43 15.19
CA GLU A 198 18.30 7.57 13.93
C GLU A 198 17.91 6.49 12.93
N ASP A 199 18.16 6.74 11.64
CA ASP A 199 17.89 5.78 10.57
C ASP A 199 18.76 4.52 10.70
N LYS A 200 18.16 3.34 10.48
CA LYS A 200 18.86 2.04 10.62
C LYS A 200 19.55 1.59 9.34
N ILE A 201 19.38 2.35 8.26
CA ILE A 201 20.08 2.19 6.99
C ILE A 201 20.46 3.57 6.46
N LEU A 202 21.38 3.60 5.50
CA LEU A 202 21.61 4.81 4.70
C LEU A 202 20.47 4.98 3.70
N ILE A 203 19.75 6.10 3.79
CA ILE A 203 18.78 6.57 2.78
C ILE A 203 19.37 7.82 2.14
N ASN A 204 19.42 7.87 0.80
CA ASN A 204 19.99 8.98 0.04
C ASN A 204 19.17 9.25 -1.23
N GLY A 205 19.62 10.20 -2.07
CA GLY A 205 18.93 10.57 -3.32
C GLY A 205 18.79 9.42 -4.33
N SER A 206 19.64 8.40 -4.26
CA SER A 206 19.52 7.18 -5.06
C SER A 206 18.42 6.29 -4.47
N SER A 207 17.25 6.32 -5.11
CA SER A 207 16.11 5.45 -4.77
C SER A 207 16.51 3.97 -4.85
N ILE A 208 17.33 3.60 -5.83
CA ILE A 208 17.83 2.22 -6.03
C ILE A 208 18.69 1.77 -4.85
N ASP A 209 19.66 2.57 -4.42
CA ASP A 209 20.55 2.20 -3.32
C ASP A 209 19.81 2.17 -1.98
N SER A 210 18.84 3.06 -1.82
CA SER A 210 17.93 3.07 -0.66
C SER A 210 17.07 1.81 -0.61
N ALA A 211 16.48 1.39 -1.74
CA ALA A 211 15.73 0.13 -1.82
C ALA A 211 16.59 -1.11 -1.57
N LYS A 212 17.84 -1.14 -2.07
CA LYS A 212 18.80 -2.23 -1.80
C LYS A 212 19.14 -2.33 -0.33
N SER A 213 19.42 -1.19 0.29
CA SER A 213 19.74 -1.12 1.72
C SER A 213 18.55 -1.56 2.57
N PHE A 214 17.33 -1.14 2.19
CA PHE A 214 16.11 -1.51 2.91
C PHE A 214 15.78 -3.00 2.76
N ALA A 215 15.89 -3.57 1.55
CA ALA A 215 15.71 -5.00 1.31
C ALA A 215 16.69 -5.83 2.15
N LYS A 216 17.96 -5.43 2.19
CA LYS A 216 18.99 -6.08 3.01
C LYS A 216 18.67 -5.98 4.50
N TRP A 217 18.23 -4.83 4.98
CA TRP A 217 17.81 -4.64 6.37
C TRP A 217 16.59 -5.49 6.71
N ARG A 218 15.53 -5.50 5.88
CA ARG A 218 14.36 -6.34 6.08
C ARG A 218 14.76 -7.81 6.24
N TYR A 219 15.60 -8.31 5.34
CA TYR A 219 16.07 -9.69 5.36
C TYR A 219 16.92 -10.03 6.58
N SER A 220 17.87 -9.15 6.92
CA SER A 220 18.90 -9.44 7.92
C SER A 220 18.50 -9.07 9.35
N ASP A 221 17.47 -8.24 9.53
CA ASP A 221 17.02 -7.74 10.82
C ASP A 221 15.52 -7.98 11.03
N LEU A 222 14.64 -7.26 10.33
CA LEU A 222 13.19 -7.25 10.58
C LEU A 222 12.57 -8.66 10.57
N LEU A 223 12.84 -9.45 9.54
CA LEU A 223 12.25 -10.81 9.41
C LEU A 223 12.70 -11.79 10.50
N LYS A 224 13.76 -11.47 11.26
CA LYS A 224 14.16 -12.28 12.42
C LYS A 224 13.29 -12.06 13.66
N ARG A 225 12.58 -10.93 13.72
CA ARG A 225 11.85 -10.47 14.91
C ARG A 225 10.35 -10.24 14.65
N LYS A 226 9.95 -9.93 13.42
CA LYS A 226 8.53 -9.88 13.02
C LYS A 226 8.36 -10.35 11.58
N MET A 227 7.65 -11.47 11.41
CA MET A 227 7.25 -11.95 10.08
C MET A 227 6.28 -10.96 9.43
N ASN A 228 6.41 -10.81 8.12
CA ASN A 228 5.56 -9.97 7.28
C ASN A 228 5.71 -10.40 5.82
N ASP A 229 4.67 -10.20 5.03
CA ASP A 229 4.65 -10.54 3.60
C ASP A 229 5.41 -9.50 2.79
N ASN A 230 5.28 -8.23 3.19
CA ASN A 230 5.87 -7.07 2.53
C ASN A 230 6.25 -6.00 3.57
N ALA A 231 7.31 -5.24 3.29
CA ALA A 231 7.61 -4.04 4.08
C ALA A 231 7.76 -2.81 3.20
N GLN A 232 7.22 -1.68 3.63
CA GLN A 232 7.34 -0.42 2.91
C GLN A 232 8.02 0.62 3.80
N LEU A 233 9.05 1.27 3.29
CA LEU A 233 9.75 2.38 3.95
C LEU A 233 9.18 3.70 3.46
N LEU A 234 8.65 4.51 4.39
CA LEU A 234 8.26 5.88 4.11
C LEU A 234 9.39 6.84 4.51
N THR A 235 9.90 7.61 3.56
CA THR A 235 11.04 8.51 3.75
C THR A 235 10.71 9.96 3.45
N GLY A 236 11.35 10.87 4.17
CA GLY A 236 11.29 12.31 3.91
C GLY A 236 12.35 12.78 2.92
N ILE A 237 13.26 11.88 2.52
CA ILE A 237 14.33 12.16 1.57
C ILE A 237 13.73 12.40 0.19
N HIS A 238 14.23 13.42 -0.50
CA HIS A 238 13.90 13.64 -1.90
C HIS A 238 14.81 12.79 -2.78
N PHE A 239 14.22 11.91 -3.60
CA PHE A 239 15.00 11.13 -4.56
C PHE A 239 15.34 11.95 -5.80
N ASP A 240 16.43 11.56 -6.44
CA ASP A 240 16.89 12.16 -7.69
C ASP A 240 15.89 11.89 -8.82
N ASP A 241 15.95 12.70 -9.89
CA ASP A 241 15.17 12.53 -11.13
C ASP A 241 13.63 12.50 -10.97
N GLY A 242 13.11 13.03 -9.85
CA GLY A 242 11.68 13.11 -9.61
C GLY A 242 11.02 11.77 -9.25
N VAL A 243 11.80 10.77 -8.84
CA VAL A 243 11.29 9.47 -8.38
C VAL A 243 10.51 9.63 -7.07
N LEU A 244 9.29 9.10 -7.00
CA LEU A 244 8.45 9.17 -5.79
C LEU A 244 8.42 7.86 -5.00
N GLY A 245 8.71 6.76 -5.66
CA GLY A 245 8.64 5.42 -5.10
C GLY A 245 9.50 4.46 -5.90
N ILE A 246 9.89 3.37 -5.25
CA ILE A 246 10.62 2.28 -5.89
C ILE A 246 10.33 0.94 -5.23
N ALA A 247 10.08 -0.07 -6.06
CA ALA A 247 9.86 -1.43 -5.62
C ALA A 247 10.48 -2.45 -6.61
N PRO A 248 10.88 -3.63 -6.11
CA PRO A 248 11.28 -4.76 -6.95
C PRO A 248 10.05 -5.36 -7.64
N LEU A 249 10.14 -5.57 -8.96
CA LEU A 249 9.11 -6.29 -9.71
C LEU A 249 9.07 -7.77 -9.28
N ASN A 250 7.87 -8.34 -9.12
CA ASN A 250 7.65 -9.72 -8.64
C ASN A 250 8.26 -9.98 -7.25
N GLY A 251 8.32 -8.94 -6.41
CA GLY A 251 8.94 -8.97 -5.09
C GLY A 251 8.10 -9.67 -4.01
N MET A 252 6.77 -9.71 -4.13
CA MET A 252 5.86 -10.18 -3.07
C MET A 252 6.22 -11.59 -2.58
N CYS A 253 6.10 -11.82 -1.27
CA CYS A 253 6.52 -13.05 -0.56
C CYS A 253 8.01 -13.38 -0.58
N ARG A 254 8.86 -12.67 -1.34
CA ARG A 254 10.30 -12.94 -1.36
C ARG A 254 11.00 -12.23 -0.20
N ASN A 255 11.79 -12.98 0.57
CA ASN A 255 12.48 -12.45 1.74
C ASN A 255 13.43 -11.28 1.42
N SER A 256 14.06 -11.27 0.25
CA SER A 256 15.03 -10.25 -0.18
C SER A 256 14.49 -9.23 -1.18
N ALA A 257 13.20 -9.29 -1.54
CA ALA A 257 12.63 -8.42 -2.58
C ALA A 257 11.18 -7.95 -2.31
N SER A 258 10.51 -8.44 -1.27
CA SER A 258 9.18 -7.95 -0.90
C SER A 258 9.29 -6.65 -0.10
N VAL A 259 9.73 -5.59 -0.78
CA VAL A 259 9.87 -4.25 -0.22
C VAL A 259 9.45 -3.16 -1.18
N GLY A 260 9.20 -1.96 -0.67
CA GLY A 260 9.25 -0.73 -1.44
C GLY A 260 9.72 0.45 -0.59
N VAL A 261 10.16 1.51 -1.23
CA VAL A 261 10.58 2.75 -0.59
C VAL A 261 9.84 3.91 -1.24
N ILE A 262 9.13 4.71 -0.44
CA ILE A 262 8.19 5.73 -0.89
C ILE A 262 8.54 7.06 -0.24
N GLN A 263 8.52 8.12 -1.04
CA GLN A 263 8.73 9.47 -0.55
C GLN A 263 7.42 10.07 -0.01
N ASP A 264 7.46 10.61 1.21
CA ASP A 264 6.34 11.35 1.81
C ASP A 264 6.43 12.85 1.46
N ASN A 265 6.27 13.19 0.19
CA ASN A 265 6.43 14.56 -0.31
C ASN A 265 5.16 15.42 -0.29
N SER A 266 4.00 14.83 -0.03
CA SER A 266 2.71 15.54 -0.06
C SER A 266 2.06 15.57 1.32
N PHE A 267 1.33 16.64 1.63
CA PHE A 267 0.44 16.64 2.80
C PHE A 267 -0.82 15.80 2.57
N GLN A 268 -1.23 15.59 1.32
CA GLN A 268 -2.41 14.78 0.98
C GLN A 268 -2.05 13.29 1.01
N ALA A 269 -2.63 12.53 1.93
CA ALA A 269 -2.32 11.10 2.10
C ALA A 269 -2.70 10.26 0.87
N ILE A 270 -3.70 10.69 0.11
CA ILE A 270 -4.15 9.98 -1.09
C ILE A 270 -3.08 9.92 -2.19
N LEU A 271 -2.23 10.95 -2.32
CA LEU A 271 -1.14 10.96 -3.29
C LEU A 271 -0.04 9.96 -2.89
N THR A 272 0.34 9.95 -1.62
CA THR A 272 1.28 8.94 -1.09
C THR A 272 0.71 7.53 -1.18
N ALA A 273 -0.60 7.36 -0.97
CA ALA A 273 -1.28 6.08 -1.14
C ALA A 273 -1.29 5.60 -2.59
N ALA A 274 -1.46 6.50 -3.57
CA ALA A 274 -1.37 6.15 -4.99
C ALA A 274 0.03 5.63 -5.33
N VAL A 275 1.10 6.29 -4.86
CA VAL A 275 2.49 5.82 -5.03
C VAL A 275 2.69 4.47 -4.33
N MET A 276 2.25 4.32 -3.07
CA MET A 276 2.37 3.04 -2.36
C MET A 276 1.63 1.90 -3.07
N THR A 277 0.46 2.17 -3.64
CA THR A 277 -0.32 1.21 -4.42
C THR A 277 0.41 0.83 -5.70
N HIS A 278 1.03 1.78 -6.38
CA HIS A 278 1.88 1.53 -7.55
C HIS A 278 3.07 0.62 -7.19
N GLU A 279 3.80 0.94 -6.12
CA GLU A 279 4.97 0.14 -5.69
C GLU A 279 4.60 -1.27 -5.22
N LEU A 280 3.49 -1.42 -4.50
CA LEU A 280 2.95 -2.74 -4.18
C LEU A 280 2.49 -3.50 -5.44
N GLY A 281 2.01 -2.80 -6.47
CA GLY A 281 1.70 -3.35 -7.79
C GLY A 281 2.91 -4.01 -8.45
N HIS A 282 4.06 -3.34 -8.42
CA HIS A 282 5.33 -3.93 -8.87
C HIS A 282 5.68 -5.19 -8.06
N ASN A 283 5.54 -5.15 -6.73
CA ASN A 283 5.76 -6.35 -5.92
C ASN A 283 4.83 -7.51 -6.31
N LEU A 284 3.59 -7.20 -6.70
CA LEU A 284 2.58 -8.14 -7.19
C LEU A 284 2.70 -8.45 -8.69
N GLY A 285 3.81 -8.06 -9.31
CA GLY A 285 4.19 -8.44 -10.67
C GLY A 285 3.59 -7.62 -11.79
N MET A 286 2.94 -6.50 -11.49
CA MET A 286 2.39 -5.58 -12.50
C MET A 286 3.52 -4.72 -13.08
N ASP A 287 3.69 -4.72 -14.41
CA ASP A 287 4.62 -3.80 -15.07
C ASP A 287 3.93 -2.44 -15.32
N HIS A 288 4.68 -1.47 -15.85
CA HIS A 288 4.09 -0.20 -16.23
C HIS A 288 3.09 -0.34 -17.38
N ASP A 289 2.01 0.44 -17.30
CA ASP A 289 1.01 0.49 -18.36
C ASP A 289 1.59 1.09 -19.65
N ALA A 290 1.50 0.34 -20.74
CA ALA A 290 1.78 0.81 -22.09
C ALA A 290 0.58 1.59 -22.65
N ASP A 291 0.77 2.31 -23.76
CA ASP A 291 -0.30 3.09 -24.42
C ASP A 291 -1.51 2.24 -24.86
N SER A 292 -1.33 0.92 -24.99
CA SER A 292 -2.40 -0.03 -25.34
C SER A 292 -3.25 -0.47 -24.14
N CYS A 293 -2.83 -0.16 -22.91
CA CYS A 293 -3.52 -0.54 -21.69
C CYS A 293 -4.64 0.46 -21.40
N THR A 294 -5.75 -0.04 -20.86
CA THR A 294 -7.01 0.68 -20.71
C THR A 294 -7.48 0.69 -19.27
N CYS A 295 -7.89 1.87 -18.80
CA CYS A 295 -8.56 2.06 -17.52
C CYS A 295 -9.96 2.63 -17.76
N SER A 296 -10.94 2.04 -17.10
CA SER A 296 -12.36 2.37 -17.26
C SER A 296 -12.69 3.76 -16.73
N LYS A 297 -12.10 4.19 -15.61
CA LYS A 297 -12.32 5.51 -15.01
C LYS A 297 -11.01 6.09 -14.47
N GLY A 298 -10.69 7.31 -14.89
CA GLY A 298 -9.53 8.05 -14.37
C GLY A 298 -8.18 7.52 -14.87
N PRO A 299 -7.07 7.99 -14.27
CA PRO A 299 -5.73 7.57 -14.65
C PRO A 299 -5.46 6.13 -14.22
N CYS A 300 -4.55 5.45 -14.91
CA CYS A 300 -4.12 4.11 -14.52
C CYS A 300 -3.10 4.17 -13.39
N ILE A 301 -3.27 3.31 -12.38
CA ILE A 301 -2.36 3.24 -11.22
C ILE A 301 -0.93 2.92 -11.66
N MET A 302 -0.75 2.01 -12.63
CA MET A 302 0.57 1.52 -13.06
C MET A 302 1.21 2.35 -14.18
N LYS A 303 0.72 3.56 -14.44
CA LYS A 303 1.39 4.45 -15.41
C LYS A 303 2.78 4.87 -14.90
N ALA A 304 3.78 4.86 -15.78
CA ALA A 304 5.19 5.13 -15.41
C ALA A 304 5.45 6.54 -14.85
N ALA A 305 4.60 7.50 -15.19
CA ALA A 305 4.63 8.85 -14.65
C ALA A 305 3.34 9.11 -13.88
N LEU A 306 3.46 9.70 -12.70
CA LEU A 306 2.33 9.97 -11.82
C LEU A 306 1.41 11.00 -12.46
N GLU A 307 0.18 10.60 -12.72
CA GLU A 307 -0.90 11.53 -13.04
C GLU A 307 -1.56 11.96 -11.73
N PHE A 308 -1.49 13.25 -11.42
CA PHE A 308 -1.94 13.84 -10.14
C PHE A 308 -3.47 13.87 -9.98
N ASN A 309 -4.19 12.90 -10.54
CA ASN A 309 -5.66 12.77 -10.52
C ASN A 309 -6.12 11.46 -9.86
N PRO A 310 -5.76 11.18 -8.59
CA PRO A 310 -6.39 10.08 -7.88
C PRO A 310 -7.91 10.29 -7.81
N PRO A 311 -8.72 9.24 -7.67
CA PRO A 311 -8.34 7.84 -7.57
C PRO A 311 -8.22 7.21 -8.96
N GLY A 312 -7.08 6.57 -9.22
CA GLY A 312 -6.88 5.74 -10.41
C GLY A 312 -7.47 4.34 -10.27
N GLU A 313 -7.43 3.58 -11.36
CA GLU A 313 -7.81 2.16 -11.42
C GLU A 313 -6.63 1.33 -11.96
N PHE A 314 -6.60 0.03 -11.65
CA PHE A 314 -5.71 -0.90 -12.33
C PHE A 314 -6.17 -1.12 -13.77
N SER A 315 -5.25 -1.14 -14.73
CA SER A 315 -5.58 -1.35 -16.14
C SER A 315 -5.82 -2.83 -16.44
N ASP A 316 -6.44 -3.12 -17.59
CA ASP A 316 -6.56 -4.51 -18.08
C ASP A 316 -5.20 -5.22 -18.21
N CYS A 317 -4.12 -4.48 -18.50
CA CYS A 317 -2.75 -5.01 -18.48
C CYS A 317 -2.30 -5.35 -17.06
N SER A 318 -2.52 -4.47 -16.09
CA SER A 318 -2.16 -4.71 -14.68
C SER A 318 -2.89 -5.94 -14.13
N TYR A 319 -4.18 -6.11 -14.45
CA TYR A 319 -4.92 -7.33 -14.10
C TYR A 319 -4.27 -8.58 -14.69
N ARG A 320 -3.92 -8.58 -15.97
CA ARG A 320 -3.29 -9.72 -16.62
C ARG A 320 -1.92 -10.04 -16.03
N ASP A 321 -1.12 -9.03 -15.72
CA ASP A 321 0.20 -9.22 -15.12
C ASP A 321 0.10 -9.80 -13.72
N TYR A 322 -0.84 -9.29 -12.91
CA TYR A 322 -1.15 -9.84 -11.60
C TYR A 322 -1.65 -11.29 -11.67
N GLN A 323 -2.55 -11.61 -12.60
CA GLN A 323 -3.02 -12.98 -12.85
C GLN A 323 -1.87 -13.92 -13.19
N ASN A 324 -0.94 -13.47 -14.04
CA ASN A 324 0.28 -14.23 -14.34
C ASN A 324 1.17 -14.39 -13.10
N PHE A 325 1.33 -13.34 -12.29
CA PHE A 325 2.13 -13.40 -11.07
C PHE A 325 1.61 -14.45 -10.09
N ILE A 326 0.33 -14.39 -9.72
CA ILE A 326 -0.24 -15.30 -8.71
C ILE A 326 -0.30 -16.76 -9.16
N THR A 327 -0.39 -17.00 -10.47
CA THR A 327 -0.44 -18.38 -11.01
C THR A 327 0.96 -18.98 -11.22
N THR A 328 1.99 -18.15 -11.42
CA THR A 328 3.35 -18.61 -11.74
C THR A 328 4.35 -18.52 -10.60
N GLN A 329 4.13 -17.64 -9.62
CA GLN A 329 5.03 -17.44 -8.48
C GLN A 329 4.53 -18.19 -7.23
N ASP A 330 5.41 -18.29 -6.23
CA ASP A 330 5.03 -18.74 -4.89
C ASP A 330 4.44 -17.55 -4.11
N VAL A 331 3.12 -17.58 -3.95
CA VAL A 331 2.34 -16.51 -3.29
C VAL A 331 1.66 -16.99 -2.01
N GLN A 332 2.12 -18.10 -1.42
CA GLN A 332 1.47 -18.70 -0.25
C GLN A 332 1.37 -17.73 0.95
N CYS A 333 2.31 -16.78 1.07
CA CYS A 333 2.32 -15.81 2.16
C CYS A 333 1.10 -14.86 2.16
N ILE A 334 0.47 -14.62 1.00
CA ILE A 334 -0.70 -13.73 0.92
C ILE A 334 -2.04 -14.48 0.97
N LEU A 335 -2.00 -15.79 1.21
CA LEU A 335 -3.20 -16.65 1.28
C LEU A 335 -3.60 -16.97 2.72
N ASN A 336 -2.72 -16.76 3.71
CA ASN A 336 -3.09 -16.88 5.11
C ASN A 336 -3.91 -15.67 5.57
N ASN A 337 -5.04 -15.92 6.24
CA ASN A 337 -5.85 -14.87 6.81
C ASN A 337 -5.33 -14.48 8.22
N PRO A 338 -4.71 -13.30 8.40
CA PRO A 338 -4.16 -12.88 9.69
C PRO A 338 -5.24 -12.43 10.69
N LEU A 339 -6.50 -12.33 10.26
CA LEU A 339 -7.63 -11.98 11.12
C LEU A 339 -8.20 -13.19 11.85
N THR A 340 -7.86 -14.41 11.43
CA THR A 340 -8.22 -15.66 12.11
C THR A 340 -7.02 -16.17 12.91
N THR A 341 -7.23 -16.51 14.18
CA THR A 341 -6.23 -17.22 15.01
C THR A 341 -6.12 -18.70 14.65
N ASP A 342 -6.77 -19.12 13.57
CA ASP A 342 -6.70 -20.49 13.08
C ASP A 342 -5.32 -20.64 12.43
N ILE A 343 -4.36 -20.98 13.27
CA ILE A 343 -3.24 -21.83 12.88
C ILE A 343 -3.92 -23.03 12.21
N VAL A 344 -4.08 -23.03 10.88
CA VAL A 344 -4.31 -24.26 10.16
C VAL A 344 -2.96 -24.95 10.24
N PRO A 345 -2.78 -25.95 11.13
CA PRO A 345 -1.58 -26.74 11.04
C PRO A 345 -1.69 -27.40 9.68
N THR A 346 -0.69 -27.25 8.82
CA THR A 346 -0.52 -28.17 7.71
C THR A 346 -0.21 -29.55 8.30
N ALA A 347 -1.25 -30.22 8.81
CA ALA A 347 -1.22 -31.60 9.17
C ALA A 347 -1.12 -32.37 7.85
N ILE A 348 0.11 -32.66 7.43
CA ILE A 348 0.36 -33.69 6.43
C ILE A 348 0.03 -35.02 7.12
N CYS A 349 -1.23 -35.45 6.99
CA CYS A 349 -1.69 -36.74 7.44
C CYS A 349 -1.27 -37.82 6.44
N GLY A 350 -0.77 -38.93 6.98
CA GLY A 350 -0.01 -39.97 6.28
C GLY A 350 -0.70 -40.66 5.11
N ASN A 351 0.12 -41.02 4.13
CA ASN A 351 -0.15 -42.19 3.30
C ASN A 351 0.16 -43.43 4.14
N GLY A 352 -0.88 -43.97 4.77
CA GLY A 352 -0.84 -45.29 5.39
C GLY A 352 -0.35 -46.33 4.39
N ARG A 353 0.68 -47.08 4.77
CA ARG A 353 0.93 -48.42 4.24
C ARG A 353 1.00 -49.39 5.42
N ARG A 354 -0.10 -50.13 5.59
CA ARG A 354 -0.05 -51.52 6.05
C ARG A 354 -0.40 -52.38 4.84
N MET A 355 0.58 -53.10 4.32
CA MET A 355 0.54 -54.57 4.23
C MET A 355 1.93 -55.08 4.58
#